data_AF-A0A655EXX9-F1
#
_entry.id   AF-A0A655EXX9-F1
#
_cell.length_a   1.000
_cell.length_b   1.000
_cell.length_c   1.000
_cell.angle_alpha   90.00
_cell.angle_beta   90.00
_cell.angle_gamma   90.00
#
_symmetry.space_group_name_H-M   'P 1'
#
loop_
_entity.id
_entity.type
_entity.pdbx_description
1 polymer ?
#
loop_
_entity_poly.entity_id
_entity_poly.type
_entity_poly.pdbx_seq_one_letter_code
_entity_poly.pdbx_strand_id
1 'polypeptide(L)' 'MPAFALGDYERILAFEAPELDRIVDLMRELRATDARRHTRAETPFFTGPRVPVEQLVHSLP' A
#
# COMPACT_ATOMS: atom_id res chain seq x y z
N MET A 1 -2.06 -5.68 9.20
CA MET A 1 -0.97 -5.81 10.20
C MET A 1 -0.94 -4.57 11.07
N PRO A 2 -0.91 -4.70 12.40
CA PRO A 2 -0.60 -3.57 13.27
C PRO A 2 0.88 -3.18 13.07
N ALA A 3 1.15 -1.91 12.79
CA ALA A 3 2.49 -1.34 12.62
C ALA A 3 2.91 -0.48 13.83
N PHE A 4 2.13 -0.53 14.90
CA PHE A 4 2.36 0.20 16.14
C PHE A 4 3.76 -0.11 16.69
N ALA A 5 4.57 0.94 16.87
CA ALA A 5 5.99 0.91 17.27
C ALA A 5 7.02 0.53 16.17
N LEU A 6 6.62 0.27 14.93
CA LEU A 6 7.53 0.04 13.78
C LEU A 6 7.55 1.20 12.77
N GLY A 7 6.70 2.22 12.97
CA GLY A 7 6.68 3.46 12.20
C GLY A 7 5.65 4.46 12.77
N ASP A 8 5.53 5.64 12.15
CA ASP A 8 4.61 6.70 12.58
C ASP A 8 3.12 6.38 12.32
N TYR A 9 2.84 5.24 11.69
CA TYR A 9 1.50 4.78 11.34
C TYR A 9 1.08 3.60 12.20
N GLU A 10 -0.16 3.63 12.69
CA GLU A 10 -0.74 2.54 13.49
C GLU A 10 -0.91 1.24 12.68
N ARG A 11 -1.12 1.36 11.36
CA ARG A 11 -1.40 0.26 10.43
C ARG A 11 -0.80 0.58 9.07
N ILE A 12 -0.31 -0.45 8.40
CA ILE A 12 0.15 -0.39 7.00
C ILE A 12 -0.67 -1.39 6.19
N LEU A 13 -1.14 -0.95 5.03
CA LEU A 13 -1.87 -1.79 4.06
C LEU A 13 -0.93 -2.09 2.89
N ALA A 14 -0.78 -3.38 2.57
CA ALA A 14 -0.02 -3.85 1.43
C ALA A 14 -0.93 -4.72 0.56
N PHE A 15 -1.01 -4.40 -0.72
CA PHE A 15 -1.83 -5.12 -1.71
C PHE A 15 -0.97 -5.52 -2.90
N GLU A 16 -1.30 -6.67 -3.48
CA GLU A 16 -0.70 -7.17 -4.72
C GLU A 16 -1.82 -7.51 -5.68
N ALA A 17 -1.73 -7.01 -6.92
CA ALA A 17 -2.65 -7.32 -8.00
C ALA A 17 -1.89 -7.35 -9.33
N PRO A 18 -2.35 -8.13 -10.33
CA PRO A 18 -1.72 -8.15 -11.65
C PRO A 18 -1.84 -6.79 -12.36
N GLU A 19 -2.93 -6.06 -12.11
CA GLU A 19 -3.21 -4.73 -12.64
C GLU A 19 -3.35 -3.69 -11.52
N LEU A 20 -2.76 -2.51 -11.73
CA LEU A 20 -2.68 -1.45 -10.70
C LEU A 20 -4.04 -0.79 -10.41
N ASP A 21 -4.89 -0.65 -11.42
CA ASP A 21 -6.23 -0.08 -11.33
C ASP A 21 -7.12 -0.86 -10.34
N ARG A 22 -6.94 -2.17 -10.23
CA ARG A 22 -7.65 -3.00 -9.25
C ARG A 22 -7.35 -2.60 -7.80
N ILE A 23 -6.11 -2.20 -7.51
CA ILE A 23 -5.73 -1.71 -6.18
C ILE A 23 -6.40 -0.34 -5.94
N VAL A 24 -6.47 0.51 -6.96
CA VAL A 24 -7.14 1.82 -6.87
C VAL A 24 -8.64 1.64 -6.62
N ASP A 25 -9.30 0.72 -7.34
CA ASP A 25 -10.72 0.42 -7.16
C ASP A 25 -11.00 -0.16 -5.77
N LEU A 26 -10.16 -1.08 -5.28
CA LEU A 26 -10.25 -1.57 -3.91
C LEU A 26 -10.13 -0.43 -2.89
N MET A 27 -9.17 0.47 -3.04
CA MET A 27 -9.03 1.63 -2.16
C MET A 27 -10.24 2.56 -2.20
N ARG A 28 -10.88 2.70 -3.37
CA ARG A 28 -12.12 3.47 -3.55
C ARG A 28 -13.28 2.83 -2.78
N GLU A 29 -13.43 1.52 -2.86
CA GLU A 29 -14.44 0.78 -2.10
C GLU A 29 -14.20 0.87 -0.59
N LEU A 30 -12.95 0.68 -0.14
CA LEU A 30 -12.58 0.78 1.27
C LEU A 30 -12.88 2.17 1.85
N ARG A 31 -12.72 3.24 1.04
CA ARG A 31 -13.07 4.60 1.47
C ARG A 31 -14.58 4.79 1.71
N ALA A 32 -15.43 4.01 1.05
CA ALA A 32 -16.88 4.06 1.24
C ALA A 32 -17.36 3.28 2.48
N THR A 33 -16.49 2.49 3.12
CA THR A 33 -16.84 1.69 4.30
C THR A 33 -16.87 2.53 5.60
N ASP A 34 -17.64 2.07 6.59
CA ASP A 34 -17.68 2.70 7.92
C ASP A 34 -16.31 2.71 8.62
N ALA A 35 -15.42 1.78 8.27
CA ALA A 35 -14.06 1.72 8.79
C ALA A 35 -13.23 2.98 8.45
N ARG A 36 -13.61 3.74 7.42
CA ARG A 36 -12.95 5.01 7.06
C ARG A 36 -13.01 6.04 8.19
N ARG A 37 -14.02 5.98 9.07
CA ARG A 37 -14.15 6.87 10.25
C ARG A 37 -13.06 6.65 11.31
N HIS A 38 -12.42 5.48 11.29
CA HIS A 38 -11.34 5.14 12.21
C HIS A 38 -9.95 5.32 11.59
N THR A 39 -9.87 5.87 10.36
CA THR A 39 -8.61 6.12 9.65
C THR A 39 -8.20 7.58 9.85
N ARG A 40 -7.08 7.82 10.54
CA ARG A 40 -6.55 9.17 10.84
C ARG A 40 -5.73 9.76 9.69
N ALA A 41 -4.89 8.96 9.06
CA ALA A 41 -4.09 9.34 7.89
C ALA A 41 -4.00 8.14 6.94
N GLU A 42 -4.23 8.38 5.65
CA GLU A 42 -4.22 7.35 4.59
C GLU A 42 -3.08 7.53 3.57
N THR A 43 -2.37 8.64 3.66
CA THR A 43 -1.18 8.96 2.86
C THR A 43 0.08 8.69 3.65
N PRO A 44 1.24 8.45 2.99
CA PRO A 44 1.45 8.39 1.54
C PRO A 44 1.07 7.05 0.91
N PHE A 45 0.82 7.06 -0.40
CA PHE A 45 0.63 5.87 -1.22
C PHE A 45 1.89 5.57 -2.01
N PHE A 46 2.40 4.35 -1.89
CA PHE A 46 3.54 3.87 -2.68
C PHE A 46 3.06 2.77 -3.62
N THR A 47 3.44 2.87 -4.88
CA THR A 47 3.15 1.86 -5.91
C THR A 47 4.44 1.48 -6.62
N GLY A 48 4.47 0.27 -7.17
CA GLY A 48 5.60 -0.21 -7.94
C GLY A 48 5.28 -1.53 -8.63
N PRO A 49 5.89 -1.80 -9.80
CA PRO A 49 5.80 -3.11 -10.42
C PRO A 49 6.54 -4.16 -9.58
N ARG A 50 6.16 -5.42 -9.70
CA ARG A 50 6.96 -6.52 -9.16
C ARG A 50 8.26 -6.62 -9.96
N VAL A 51 9.40 -6.43 -9.30
CA VAL A 51 10.72 -6.48 -9.93
C VAL A 51 11.47 -7.73 -9.42
N PRO A 52 12.00 -8.59 -10.31
CA PRO A 52 12.85 -9.70 -9.91
C PRO A 52 14.18 -9.19 -9.34
N VAL A 53 14.80 -9.97 -8.44
CA VAL A 53 15.99 -9.53 -7.68
C VAL A 53 17.14 -9.16 -8.61
N GLU A 54 17.31 -9.89 -9.70
CA GLU A 54 18.38 -9.67 -10.69
C GLU A 54 18.24 -8.28 -11.34
N GLN A 55 17.02 -7.92 -11.75
CA GLN A 55 16.73 -6.62 -12.36
C GLN A 55 16.91 -5.49 -11.36
N LEU A 56 16.55 -5.71 -10.09
CA LEU A 56 16.75 -4.73 -9.03
C LEU A 56 18.24 -4.44 -8.82
N VAL A 57 19.09 -5.48 -8.74
CA VAL A 57 20.54 -5.33 -8.56
C VAL A 57 21.17 -4.56 -9.71
N HIS A 58 20.73 -4.81 -10.96
CA HIS A 58 21.20 -4.05 -12.12
C HIS A 58 20.76 -2.58 -12.15
N SER A 59 19.73 -2.20 -11.38
CA SER A 59 19.23 -0.82 -11.30
C SER A 59 19.83 0.01 -10.15
N LEU A 60 20.67 -0.59 -9.30
CA LEU A 60 21.34 0.13 -8.22
C LEU A 60 22.48 1.02 -8.77
N PRO A 61 22.65 2.25 -8.25
CA PRO A 61 23.73 3.16 -8.64
C PRO A 61 25.12 2.70 -8.19
#